data_AF-B0YP14-F1
#
_entry.id   AF-B0YP14-F1
#
_cell.length_a   1.000
_cell.length_b   1.000
_cell.length_c   1.000
_cell.angle_alpha   90.00
_cell.angle_beta   90.00
_cell.angle_gamma   90.00
#
_symmetry.space_group_name_H-M   'P 1'
#
loop_
_entity.id
_entity.type
_entity.pdbx_description
1 polymer ?
#
loop_
_entity_poly.entity_id
_entity_poly.type
_entity_poly.pdbx_seq_one_letter_code
_entity_poly.pdbx_strand_id
1 'polypeptide(L)'
;IASGTCYIKFSIVFVMVRNALGLQQIPSNMTLNGVALLLASFVMMPIVKNIYEGYKNAQFDVRNLSSVIEFVENGLDGYRSYLVKYADPELTQFFEKAASDRKEEDFAGAEEEKPSIFALLPAYALSEIKSAFKIGFYIYLPFVVVDLLISSILL
;
A
#
# COMPACT_ATOMS: atom_id res chain seq x y z
N ILE A 1 -4.74 7.71 -1.50
CA ILE A 1 -3.57 7.94 -0.60
C ILE A 1 -3.55 6.91 0.53
N ALA A 2 -4.56 6.86 1.40
CA ALA A 2 -4.56 5.99 2.58
C ALA A 2 -4.34 4.50 2.29
N SER A 3 -4.91 3.94 1.21
CA SER A 3 -4.85 2.49 0.92
C SER A 3 -3.97 2.09 -0.27
N GLY A 4 -3.56 3.06 -1.10
CA GLY A 4 -2.80 2.82 -2.34
C GLY A 4 -1.35 3.25 -2.29
N THR A 5 -0.82 3.57 -1.09
CA THR A 5 0.55 4.09 -0.95
C THR A 5 1.26 3.41 0.22
N CYS A 6 2.56 3.68 0.39
CA CYS A 6 3.36 3.18 1.51
C CYS A 6 2.97 3.80 2.87
N TYR A 7 2.00 4.73 2.91
CA TYR A 7 1.46 5.31 4.13
C TYR A 7 1.01 4.25 5.14
N ILE A 8 0.35 3.18 4.67
CA ILE A 8 -0.16 2.09 5.54
C ILE A 8 0.97 1.49 6.37
N LYS A 9 2.10 1.18 5.73
CA LYS A 9 3.25 0.55 6.38
C LYS A 9 3.84 1.47 7.44
N PHE A 10 4.04 2.75 7.14
CA PHE A 10 4.54 3.72 8.13
C PHE A 10 3.58 3.86 9.32
N SER A 11 2.29 4.03 9.05
CA SER A 11 1.28 4.22 10.09
C SER A 11 1.22 3.03 11.05
N ILE A 12 1.18 1.80 10.52
CA ILE A 12 1.14 0.58 11.34
C ILE A 12 2.42 0.43 12.18
N VAL A 13 3.60 0.55 11.55
CA VAL A 13 4.87 0.34 12.26
C VAL A 13 5.07 1.38 13.37
N PHE A 14 4.72 2.65 13.14
CA PHE A 14 4.85 3.69 14.17
C PHE A 14 3.94 3.44 15.37
N VAL A 15 2.68 3.03 15.13
CA VAL A 15 1.77 2.67 16.23
C VAL A 15 2.29 1.45 16.99
N MET A 16 2.80 0.44 16.28
CA MET A 16 3.41 -0.74 16.91
C MET A 16 4.63 -0.40 17.76
N VAL A 17 5.54 0.43 17.27
CA VAL A 17 6.72 0.89 18.05
C VAL A 17 6.28 1.59 19.33
N ARG A 18 5.32 2.52 19.24
CA ARG A 18 4.82 3.24 20.43
C ARG A 18 4.25 2.28 21.46
N ASN A 19 3.43 1.33 21.02
CA ASN A 19 2.82 0.34 21.89
C ASN A 19 3.86 -0.63 22.49
N ALA A 20 4.91 -0.99 21.74
CA ALA A 20 6.00 -1.83 22.22
C ALA A 20 6.80 -1.17 23.36
N LEU A 21 6.90 0.16 23.35
CA LEU A 21 7.53 0.95 24.42
C LEU A 21 6.63 1.11 25.66
N GLY A 22 5.41 0.57 25.66
CA GLY A 22 4.44 0.75 26.74
C GLY A 22 3.86 2.17 26.84
N LEU A 23 4.06 3.01 25.80
CA LEU A 23 3.60 4.40 25.80
C LEU A 23 2.16 4.49 25.26
N GLN A 24 1.24 5.04 26.04
CA GLN A 24 -0.18 5.12 25.64
C GLN A 24 -0.55 6.41 24.88
N GLN A 25 0.09 7.55 25.20
CA GLN A 25 -0.30 8.86 24.64
C GLN A 25 0.81 9.60 23.89
N ILE A 26 2.08 9.32 24.19
CA ILE A 26 3.23 10.03 23.61
C ILE A 26 4.01 9.07 22.72
N PRO A 27 4.31 9.42 21.45
CA PRO A 27 3.77 10.55 20.68
C PRO A 27 2.28 10.37 20.33
N SER A 28 1.56 11.48 20.14
CA SER A 28 0.13 11.46 19.79
C SER A 28 -0.11 10.80 18.42
N ASN A 29 -1.28 10.17 18.22
CA ASN A 29 -1.65 9.60 16.91
C ASN A 29 -1.61 10.64 15.79
N MET A 30 -1.97 11.89 16.09
CA MET A 30 -1.96 12.98 15.12
C MET A 30 -0.53 13.27 14.64
N THR A 31 0.44 13.31 15.56
CA THR A 31 1.86 13.48 15.23
C THR A 31 2.36 12.32 14.38
N LEU A 32 2.09 11.07 14.79
CA LEU A 32 2.54 9.88 14.06
C LEU A 32 1.99 9.83 12.63
N ASN A 33 0.70 10.12 12.46
CA ASN A 33 0.07 10.17 11.14
C ASN A 33 0.65 11.30 10.27
N GLY A 34 0.94 12.46 10.87
CA GLY A 34 1.59 13.57 10.16
C GLY A 34 2.97 13.18 9.61
N VAL A 35 3.81 12.55 10.44
CA VAL A 35 5.14 12.07 10.02
C VAL A 35 5.01 10.96 8.97
N ALA A 36 4.11 10.01 9.17
CA ALA A 36 3.88 8.93 8.21
C ALA A 36 3.45 9.46 6.83
N LEU A 37 2.59 10.49 6.80
CA LEU A 37 2.12 11.10 5.56
C LEU A 37 3.22 11.88 4.85
N LEU A 38 4.08 12.61 5.59
CA LEU A 38 5.23 13.31 5.02
C LEU A 38 6.22 12.32 4.38
N LEU A 39 6.55 11.24 5.08
CA LEU A 39 7.44 10.19 4.54
C LEU A 39 6.83 9.50 3.32
N ALA A 40 5.53 9.15 3.38
CA ALA A 40 4.84 8.56 2.25
C ALA A 40 4.84 9.49 1.03
N SER A 41 4.60 10.78 1.24
CA SER A 41 4.62 11.78 0.16
C SER A 41 6.01 11.92 -0.45
N PHE A 42 7.06 11.92 0.38
CA PHE A 42 8.44 11.96 -0.09
C PHE A 42 8.81 10.74 -0.95
N VAL A 43 8.41 9.54 -0.52
CA VAL A 43 8.63 8.30 -1.28
C VAL A 43 7.82 8.28 -2.59
N MET A 44 6.60 8.84 -2.58
CA MET A 44 5.70 8.85 -3.74
C MET A 44 6.02 9.94 -4.77
N MET A 45 6.86 10.92 -4.45
CA MET A 45 7.21 12.03 -5.33
C MET A 45 7.59 11.64 -6.77
N PRO A 46 8.47 10.65 -7.04
CA PRO A 46 8.81 10.26 -8.41
C PRO A 46 7.62 9.68 -9.17
N ILE A 47 6.71 8.96 -8.51
CA ILE A 47 5.53 8.38 -9.15
C ILE A 47 4.55 9.47 -9.55
N VAL A 48 4.28 10.41 -8.63
CA VAL A 48 3.42 11.56 -8.92
C VAL A 48 3.97 12.37 -10.09
N LYS A 49 5.30 12.55 -10.17
CA LYS A 49 5.94 13.24 -11.29
C LYS A 49 5.72 12.50 -12.62
N ASN A 50 5.89 11.17 -12.65
CA ASN A 50 5.64 10.36 -13.85
C ASN A 50 4.17 10.46 -14.30
N ILE A 51 3.22 10.37 -13.37
CA ILE A 51 1.78 10.51 -13.67
C ILE A 51 1.49 11.91 -14.23
N TYR A 52 2.09 12.95 -13.65
CA TYR A 52 1.89 14.33 -14.11
C TYR A 52 2.45 14.57 -15.52
N GLU A 53 3.63 14.02 -15.83
CA GLU A 53 4.20 14.09 -17.18
C GLU A 53 3.34 13.31 -18.20
N GLY A 54 2.85 12.12 -17.83
CA GLY A 54 1.91 11.36 -18.65
C GLY A 54 0.61 12.12 -18.92
N TYR A 55 0.04 12.74 -17.88
CA TYR A 55 -1.15 13.58 -17.99
C TYR A 55 -0.94 14.79 -18.91
N LYS A 56 0.20 15.47 -18.82
CA LYS A 56 0.50 16.65 -19.66
C LYS A 56 0.63 16.30 -21.15
N ASN A 57 1.15 15.12 -21.45
CA ASN A 57 1.38 14.66 -22.82
C ASN A 57 0.11 14.07 -23.46
N ALA A 58 -0.80 13.54 -22.65
CA ALA A 58 -2.11 13.09 -23.12
C ALA A 58 -3.04 14.31 -23.30
N GLN A 59 -3.72 14.42 -24.45
CA GLN A 59 -4.83 15.37 -24.62
C GLN A 59 -6.07 14.88 -23.87
N PHE A 60 -5.95 14.80 -22.55
CA PHE A 60 -6.95 14.21 -21.67
C PHE A 60 -8.13 15.15 -21.48
N ASP A 61 -9.32 14.72 -21.93
CA ASP A 61 -10.58 15.37 -21.60
C ASP A 61 -11.28 14.59 -20.48
N VAL A 62 -11.29 15.18 -19.27
CA VAL A 62 -11.92 14.60 -18.08
C VAL A 62 -13.44 14.39 -18.26
N ARG A 63 -14.05 15.06 -19.24
CA ARG A 63 -15.50 14.95 -19.52
C ARG A 63 -15.86 13.74 -20.36
N ASN A 64 -14.88 13.07 -20.97
CA ASN A 64 -15.09 11.88 -21.78
C ASN A 64 -14.70 10.62 -20.99
N LEU A 65 -15.67 9.76 -20.70
CA LEU A 65 -15.46 8.51 -19.96
C LEU A 65 -14.42 7.59 -20.63
N SER A 66 -14.38 7.55 -21.97
CA SER A 66 -13.39 6.73 -22.70
C SER A 66 -11.97 7.23 -22.49
N SER A 67 -11.78 8.56 -22.46
CA SER A 67 -10.48 9.19 -22.17
C SER A 67 -10.03 8.88 -20.73
N VAL A 68 -10.97 8.81 -19.77
CA VAL A 68 -10.68 8.43 -18.37
C VAL A 68 -10.20 6.98 -18.27
N ILE A 69 -10.88 6.05 -18.95
CA ILE A 69 -10.51 4.63 -18.96
C ILE A 69 -9.13 4.44 -19.58
N GLU A 70 -8.89 5.04 -20.74
CA GLU A 70 -7.60 4.96 -21.43
C GLU A 70 -6.44 5.52 -20.57
N PHE A 71 -6.67 6.61 -19.85
CA PHE A 71 -5.67 7.17 -18.93
C PHE A 71 -5.41 6.26 -17.71
N VAL A 72 -6.43 5.59 -17.18
CA VAL A 72 -6.24 4.64 -16.07
C VAL A 72 -5.46 3.41 -16.55
N GLU A 73 -5.70 2.96 -17.78
CA GLU A 73 -5.01 1.81 -18.36
C GLU A 73 -3.56 2.11 -18.74
N ASN A 74 -3.33 3.23 -19.44
CA ASN A 74 -2.04 3.56 -20.07
C ASN A 74 -1.29 4.70 -19.38
N GLY A 75 -1.99 5.64 -18.73
CA GLY A 75 -1.40 6.80 -18.06
C GLY A 75 -0.85 6.53 -16.66
N LEU A 76 -1.17 5.37 -16.07
CA LEU A 76 -0.76 4.99 -14.72
C LEU A 76 0.35 3.92 -14.68
N ASP A 77 1.09 3.71 -15.77
CA ASP A 77 2.12 2.66 -15.86
C ASP A 77 3.19 2.73 -14.76
N GLY A 78 3.65 3.93 -14.40
CA GLY A 78 4.60 4.11 -13.30
C GLY A 78 4.03 3.69 -11.93
N TYR A 79 2.75 3.96 -11.71
CA TYR A 79 2.05 3.56 -10.49
C TYR A 79 1.73 2.06 -10.49
N ARG A 80 1.34 1.50 -11.64
CA ARG A 80 1.13 0.05 -11.80
C ARG A 80 2.42 -0.71 -11.52
N SER A 81 3.54 -0.26 -12.08
CA SER A 81 4.86 -0.85 -11.83
C SER A 81 5.25 -0.81 -10.36
N TYR A 82 4.92 0.28 -9.66
CA TYR A 82 5.08 0.36 -8.21
C TYR A 82 4.25 -0.68 -7.47
N LEU A 83 2.95 -0.81 -7.80
CA LEU A 83 2.08 -1.78 -7.16
C LEU A 83 2.57 -3.21 -7.40
N VAL A 84 2.92 -3.57 -8.63
CA VAL A 84 3.46 -4.90 -8.99
C VAL A 84 4.75 -5.20 -8.22
N LYS A 85 5.63 -4.20 -8.04
CA LYS A 85 6.89 -4.37 -7.32
C LYS A 85 6.71 -4.70 -5.84
N TYR A 86 5.66 -4.19 -5.20
CA TYR A 86 5.46 -4.30 -3.74
C TYR A 86 4.27 -5.17 -3.33
N ALA A 87 3.41 -5.56 -4.26
CA ALA A 87 2.36 -6.54 -4.03
C ALA A 87 2.93 -7.97 -4.07
N ASP A 88 2.38 -8.83 -3.22
CA ASP A 88 2.63 -10.26 -3.22
C ASP A 88 1.99 -10.88 -4.49
N PRO A 89 2.76 -11.54 -5.36
CA PRO A 89 2.24 -12.09 -6.61
C PRO A 89 1.09 -13.08 -6.43
N GLU A 90 1.11 -13.87 -5.35
CA GLU A 90 0.04 -14.83 -5.05
C GLU A 90 -1.27 -14.11 -4.72
N LEU A 91 -1.19 -13.00 -3.96
CA LEU A 91 -2.35 -12.17 -3.66
C LEU A 91 -2.87 -11.47 -4.91
N THR A 92 -1.97 -10.98 -5.79
CA THR A 92 -2.38 -10.38 -7.06
C THR A 92 -3.15 -11.38 -7.92
N GLN A 93 -2.62 -12.59 -8.12
CA GLN A 93 -3.30 -13.64 -8.88
C GLN A 93 -4.64 -14.05 -8.26
N PHE A 94 -4.73 -14.10 -6.93
CA PHE A 94 -5.99 -14.37 -6.23
C PHE A 94 -7.05 -13.31 -6.53
N PHE A 95 -6.70 -12.02 -6.45
CA PHE A 95 -7.64 -10.94 -6.73
C PHE A 95 -7.99 -10.81 -8.22
N GLU A 96 -7.08 -11.17 -9.12
CA GLU A 96 -7.37 -11.26 -10.55
C GLU A 96 -8.38 -12.35 -10.85
N LYS A 97 -8.18 -13.57 -10.34
CA LYS A 97 -9.16 -14.67 -10.48
C LYS A 97 -10.52 -14.28 -9.91
N ALA A 98 -10.54 -13.73 -8.70
CA ALA A 98 -11.79 -13.28 -8.07
C ALA A 98 -12.47 -12.10 -8.78
N ALA A 99 -11.76 -11.38 -9.65
CA ALA A 99 -12.33 -10.36 -10.52
C ALA A 99 -12.86 -10.97 -11.83
N SER A 100 -12.15 -11.96 -12.40
CA SER A 100 -12.57 -12.71 -13.58
C SER A 100 -13.81 -13.57 -13.33
N ASP A 101 -13.90 -14.24 -12.18
CA ASP A 101 -15.07 -15.03 -11.79
C ASP A 101 -16.34 -14.17 -11.64
N ARG A 102 -16.17 -12.86 -11.42
CA ARG A 102 -17.27 -11.88 -11.40
C ARG A 102 -17.64 -11.32 -12.78
N LYS A 103 -16.79 -11.53 -13.79
CA LYS A 103 -16.95 -11.03 -15.16
C LYS A 103 -17.59 -12.04 -16.12
N GLU A 104 -18.01 -13.22 -15.64
CA GLU A 104 -18.68 -14.26 -16.47
C GLU A 104 -19.99 -13.81 -17.13
N GLU A 105 -20.51 -12.60 -16.89
CA GLU A 105 -21.74 -12.11 -17.52
C GLU A 105 -21.60 -11.07 -18.65
N ASP A 106 -20.44 -10.50 -19.03
CA ASP A 106 -20.51 -9.53 -20.15
C ASP A 106 -19.31 -9.19 -21.06
N PHE A 107 -18.04 -9.54 -20.79
CA PHE A 107 -16.97 -9.17 -21.75
C PHE A 107 -15.84 -10.20 -21.84
N ALA A 108 -16.01 -11.15 -22.75
CA ALA A 108 -14.91 -11.91 -23.33
C ALA A 108 -14.13 -11.00 -24.29
N GLY A 109 -13.02 -10.42 -23.83
CA GLY A 109 -12.16 -9.65 -24.71
C GLY A 109 -11.17 -8.74 -23.98
N ALA A 110 -10.10 -9.31 -23.45
CA ALA A 110 -8.73 -8.79 -23.55
C ALA A 110 -7.82 -9.72 -22.76
N GLU A 111 -6.88 -10.38 -23.44
CA GLU A 111 -5.63 -10.79 -22.80
C GLU A 111 -4.91 -9.50 -22.40
N GLU A 112 -5.23 -8.93 -21.24
CA GLU A 112 -4.42 -7.87 -20.68
C GLU A 112 -3.13 -8.51 -20.15
N GLU A 113 -2.03 -8.30 -20.88
CA GLU A 113 -0.67 -8.66 -20.46
C GLU A 113 -0.29 -8.01 -19.10
N LYS A 114 -1.04 -6.98 -18.68
CA LYS A 114 -0.79 -6.19 -17.47
C LYS A 114 -1.85 -6.45 -16.40
N PRO A 115 -1.45 -6.73 -15.15
CA PRO A 115 -2.37 -6.95 -14.04
C PRO A 115 -3.22 -5.71 -13.76
N SER A 116 -4.53 -5.88 -13.61
CA SER A 116 -5.48 -4.77 -13.40
C SER A 116 -5.17 -3.98 -12.12
N ILE A 117 -5.16 -2.65 -12.19
CA ILE A 117 -4.94 -1.77 -11.03
C ILE A 117 -5.97 -2.05 -9.92
N PHE A 118 -7.20 -2.41 -10.28
CA PHE A 118 -8.25 -2.74 -9.32
C PHE A 118 -7.98 -4.04 -8.55
N ALA A 119 -7.32 -5.02 -9.15
CA ALA A 119 -6.88 -6.24 -8.49
C ALA A 119 -5.57 -6.02 -7.69
N LEU A 120 -4.68 -5.17 -8.20
CA LEU A 120 -3.40 -4.84 -7.56
C LEU A 120 -3.56 -4.07 -6.26
N LEU A 121 -4.50 -3.11 -6.18
CA LEU A 121 -4.71 -2.29 -4.98
C LEU A 121 -4.98 -3.11 -3.71
N PRO A 122 -5.97 -4.03 -3.66
CA PRO A 122 -6.22 -4.86 -2.48
C PRO A 122 -5.07 -5.83 -2.20
N ALA A 123 -4.44 -6.40 -3.25
CA ALA A 123 -3.26 -7.26 -3.10
C ALA A 123 -2.10 -6.51 -2.43
N TYR A 124 -1.77 -5.32 -2.93
CA TYR A 124 -0.74 -4.44 -2.40
C TYR A 124 -1.03 -4.06 -0.95
N ALA A 125 -2.26 -3.61 -0.64
CA ALA A 125 -2.60 -3.19 0.73
C ALA A 125 -2.39 -4.33 1.74
N LEU A 126 -2.83 -5.55 1.41
CA LEU A 126 -2.64 -6.71 2.28
C LEU A 126 -1.16 -7.11 2.39
N SER A 127 -0.39 -6.97 1.31
CA SER A 127 1.06 -7.21 1.29
C SER A 127 1.81 -6.24 2.20
N GLU A 128 1.46 -4.97 2.14
CA GLU A 128 2.04 -3.93 3.00
C GLU A 128 1.68 -4.15 4.47
N ILE A 129 0.44 -4.56 4.76
CA ILE A 129 0.01 -4.93 6.13
C ILE A 129 0.85 -6.12 6.63
N LYS A 130 0.93 -7.21 5.85
CA LYS A 130 1.76 -8.39 6.18
C LYS A 130 3.20 -7.99 6.46
N SER A 131 3.79 -7.13 5.62
CA SER A 131 5.14 -6.62 5.82
C SER A 131 5.27 -5.74 7.07
N ALA A 132 4.31 -4.87 7.34
CA ALA A 132 4.31 -3.98 8.50
C ALA A 132 4.23 -4.78 9.81
N PHE A 133 3.37 -5.81 9.86
CA PHE A 133 3.28 -6.72 11.00
C PHE A 133 4.56 -7.51 11.21
N LYS A 134 5.24 -7.98 10.15
CA LYS A 134 6.56 -8.64 10.28
C LYS A 134 7.60 -7.70 10.88
N ILE A 135 7.67 -6.46 10.41
CA ILE A 135 8.57 -5.43 10.96
C ILE A 135 8.23 -5.18 12.43
N GLY A 136 6.95 -4.98 12.73
CA GLY A 136 6.46 -4.79 14.09
C GLY A 136 6.83 -5.94 15.02
N PHE A 137 6.66 -7.18 14.58
CA PHE A 137 7.04 -8.37 15.35
C PHE A 137 8.53 -8.37 15.73
N TYR A 138 9.43 -8.08 14.76
CA TYR A 138 10.86 -8.00 15.05
C TYR A 138 11.21 -6.86 16.01
N ILE A 139 10.51 -5.73 15.93
CA ILE A 139 10.68 -4.61 16.87
C ILE A 139 10.18 -4.98 18.27
N TYR A 140 9.07 -5.71 18.37
CA TYR A 140 8.48 -6.13 19.65
C TYR A 140 9.34 -7.13 20.41
N LEU A 141 10.03 -8.03 19.70
CA LEU A 141 10.80 -9.13 20.27
C LEU A 141 11.76 -8.71 21.40
N PRO A 142 12.65 -7.71 21.24
CA PRO A 142 13.54 -7.29 22.32
C PRO A 142 12.81 -6.78 23.57
N PHE A 143 11.69 -6.05 23.42
CA PHE A 143 10.92 -5.55 24.56
C PHE A 143 10.29 -6.69 25.36
N VAL A 144 9.72 -7.67 24.67
CA VAL A 144 9.16 -8.87 25.32
C VAL A 144 10.23 -9.65 26.09
N VAL A 145 11.44 -9.77 25.54
CA VAL A 145 12.55 -10.43 26.23
C VAL A 145 12.93 -9.67 27.51
N VAL A 146 13.01 -8.34 27.45
CA VAL A 146 13.30 -7.51 28.63
C VAL A 146 12.20 -7.67 29.69
N ASP A 147 10.93 -7.63 29.30
CA ASP A 147 9.81 -7.79 30.22
C ASP A 147 9.81 -9.15 30.92
N LEU A 148 10.13 -10.22 30.20
CA LEU A 148 10.24 -11.57 30.75
C LEU A 148 11.41 -11.69 31.73
N LEU A 149 12.56 -11.08 31.39
CA LEU A 149 13.74 -11.07 32.27
C LEU A 149 13.47 -10.32 33.57
N ILE A 150 12.88 -9.12 33.50
CA ILE A 150 12.55 -8.32 34.69
C ILE A 150 11.55 -9.07 35.57
N SER A 151 10.53 -9.68 34.97
CA SER A 151 9.52 -10.46 35.69
C SER A 151 10.13 -11.70 36.39
N SER A 152 11.13 -12.33 35.77
CA SER A 152 11.83 -13.49 36.35
C SER A 152 12.78 -13.12 37.51
N ILE A 153 13.31 -11.90 37.54
CA ILE A 153 14.16 -11.41 38.64
C ILE A 153 13.32 -10.99 39.85
N LEU A 154 12.08 -10.55 39.63
CA LEU A 154 11.16 -10.12 40.69
C LEU A 154 10.46 -11.30 41.40
N LEU A 155 10.42 -12.48 40.78
CA LEU A 155 9.87 -13.73 41.34
C LEU A 155 10.94 -14.51 42.12
#